data_AF-A0A4Y2C2P2-F1
#
_entry.id   AF-A0A4Y2C2P2-F1
#
_cell.length_a   1.000
_cell.length_b   1.000
_cell.length_c   1.000
_cell.angle_alpha   90.00
_cell.angle_beta   90.00
_cell.angle_gamma   90.00
#
_symmetry.space_group_name_H-M   'P 1'
#
loop_
_entity.id
_entity.type
_entity.pdbx_description
1 polymer ?
#
loop_
_entity_poly.entity_id
_entity_poly.type
_entity_poly.pdbx_seq_one_letter_code
_entity_poly.pdbx_strand_id
1 'polypeptide(L)'
;MGAQIKPPPGTGPYCYRIHGQIYHVVSPLHSDHNKPGYGQLYIFDTSKATEKRMERNEGCLPSVMDRLDSMLRAINPFIDCYLQMHRIIEENPATNIRMVFMENGDLDLRRFIQPTSKTEIAAICVGDSGEPPANRDICIYPMGNSFKNISPLNQCYDPMVYPLLFPRGELGWNINMKHSEEGRSSKYTRVTKLQFYAYRLAMRSDFSILHHSGKLFQKYIVDAYVKTEGSRLNYLRNNQKTLRIEHYKGLLDALNSRALNQGVHTGKLIILPSTFQGSPRHVHQNYQDAMAMVRKFGRPDLFVTFTCNPTLVDILNVLEGPQRPEDRPDIIVRVFKMKLTELLDDIIKRNLFGRVISYIYVIEFLERGLPHAHILLTLDTYSKIRTKDDIDKYVSAELPDPISDPKLFHIITRCMIHGPCGTLNPNGRHDLDNRWVIPYNPWLSKKFNAHINVEICASIKSVKYLYKYVYNGHDAASMRFENEKTLYYDEILSFLDGRYVSALEAMWRLNEFNLSEKSHTVVRLAVHLPDQQAIVYQDG
;
A
#
# COMPACT_ATOMS: atom_id res chain seq x y z
N MET A 1 -18.79 -24.38 -7.63
CA MET A 1 -17.87 -24.16 -8.77
C MET A 1 -16.90 -23.05 -8.38
N GLY A 2 -15.70 -23.41 -7.90
CA GLY A 2 -14.71 -22.45 -7.45
C GLY A 2 -13.78 -22.08 -8.59
N ALA A 3 -13.74 -20.81 -8.96
CA ALA A 3 -12.72 -20.30 -9.86
C ALA A 3 -11.36 -20.45 -9.15
N GLN A 4 -10.51 -21.36 -9.63
CA GLN A 4 -9.09 -21.35 -9.29
C GLN A 4 -8.47 -20.12 -9.95
N ILE A 5 -8.43 -19.02 -9.20
CA ILE A 5 -7.73 -17.80 -9.61
C ILE A 5 -6.23 -18.08 -9.42
N LYS A 6 -5.55 -18.43 -10.51
CA LYS A 6 -4.09 -18.57 -10.53
C LYS A 6 -3.44 -17.21 -10.21
N PRO A 7 -2.35 -17.16 -9.42
CA PRO A 7 -1.53 -15.96 -9.34
C PRO A 7 -1.04 -15.58 -10.76
N PRO A 8 -0.89 -14.29 -11.06
CA PRO A 8 -0.41 -13.86 -12.37
C PRO A 8 0.96 -14.51 -12.65
N PRO A 9 1.15 -15.20 -13.78
CA PRO A 9 2.42 -15.81 -14.12
C PRO A 9 3.46 -14.71 -14.42
N GLY A 10 4.58 -14.70 -13.69
CA GLY A 10 5.70 -13.79 -13.98
C GLY A 10 6.67 -13.57 -12.81
N THR A 11 7.85 -13.04 -13.14
CA THR A 11 8.92 -12.64 -12.21
C THR A 11 8.76 -11.21 -11.67
N GLY A 12 7.54 -10.66 -11.71
CA GLY A 12 7.26 -9.28 -11.24
C GLY A 12 7.33 -9.13 -9.70
N PRO A 13 7.38 -7.89 -9.19
CA PRO A 13 7.26 -7.60 -7.75
C PRO A 13 6.02 -8.24 -7.16
N TYR A 14 6.12 -8.79 -5.96
CA TYR A 14 5.01 -9.50 -5.32
C TYR A 14 3.87 -8.53 -4.94
N CYS A 15 2.67 -8.76 -5.50
CA CYS A 15 1.46 -8.01 -5.18
C CYS A 15 0.61 -8.80 -4.16
N TYR A 16 0.22 -8.16 -3.05
CA TYR A 16 -0.62 -8.78 -2.03
C TYR A 16 -2.08 -8.56 -2.36
N ARG A 17 -2.88 -9.63 -2.34
CA ARG A 17 -4.34 -9.53 -2.47
C ARG A 17 -4.96 -9.39 -1.08
N ILE A 18 -5.76 -8.35 -0.89
CA ILE A 18 -6.47 -8.06 0.34
C ILE A 18 -7.96 -8.30 0.10
N HIS A 19 -8.56 -9.15 0.91
CA HIS A 19 -10.01 -9.31 1.01
C HIS A 19 -10.41 -9.12 2.46
N GLY A 20 -11.06 -8.00 2.77
CA GLY A 20 -11.49 -7.70 4.13
C GLY A 20 -10.34 -7.31 5.06
N GLN A 21 -10.33 -7.88 6.27
CA GLN A 21 -9.33 -7.57 7.29
C GLN A 21 -8.16 -8.54 7.22
N ILE A 22 -6.93 -8.02 7.31
CA ILE A 22 -5.74 -8.87 7.46
C ILE A 22 -5.72 -9.48 8.86
N TYR A 23 -5.56 -10.79 8.90
CA TYR A 23 -5.24 -11.54 10.11
C TYR A 23 -4.05 -12.45 9.80
N HIS A 24 -3.18 -12.64 10.79
CA HIS A 24 -2.19 -13.70 10.74
C HIS A 24 -2.73 -14.92 11.47
N VAL A 25 -2.69 -16.03 10.75
CA VAL A 25 -3.02 -17.34 11.30
C VAL A 25 -1.76 -17.91 11.93
N VAL A 26 -1.81 -18.15 13.23
CA VAL A 26 -0.77 -18.87 13.94
C VAL A 26 -1.26 -20.30 14.18
N SER A 27 -0.42 -21.28 13.87
CA SER A 27 -0.73 -22.69 14.14
C SER A 27 -0.92 -22.92 15.64
N PRO A 28 -1.86 -23.80 16.05
CA PRO A 28 -1.97 -24.19 17.45
C PRO A 28 -0.65 -24.80 17.93
N LEU A 29 -0.35 -24.68 19.23
CA LEU A 29 0.93 -25.12 19.79
C LEU A 29 1.18 -26.62 19.60
N HIS A 30 0.12 -27.42 19.75
CA HIS A 30 0.09 -28.85 19.43
C HIS A 30 -0.96 -29.11 18.35
N SER A 31 -0.61 -29.94 17.35
CA SER A 31 -1.53 -30.35 16.28
C SER A 31 -1.07 -31.68 15.70
N ASP A 32 -1.97 -32.65 15.63
CA ASP A 32 -1.69 -33.97 15.06
C ASP A 32 -1.72 -33.98 13.51
N HIS A 33 -2.35 -32.97 12.91
CA HIS A 33 -2.60 -32.94 11.46
C HIS A 33 -1.70 -31.99 10.66
N ASN A 34 -0.94 -31.10 11.30
CA ASN A 34 -0.17 -30.05 10.64
C ASN A 34 1.34 -30.21 10.87
N LYS A 35 2.14 -30.01 9.81
CA LYS A 35 3.60 -29.95 9.91
C LYS A 35 4.01 -28.80 10.85
N PRO A 36 4.82 -29.04 11.88
CA PRO A 36 5.18 -28.01 12.85
C PRO A 36 5.86 -26.79 12.22
N GLY A 37 5.53 -25.59 12.70
CA GLY A 37 6.10 -24.34 12.22
C GLY A 37 5.96 -23.19 13.22
N TYR A 38 6.59 -22.05 12.92
CA TYR A 38 6.57 -20.85 13.76
C TYR A 38 7.02 -21.15 15.21
N GLY A 39 6.26 -20.71 16.21
CA GLY A 39 6.58 -20.89 17.63
C GLY A 39 6.71 -22.35 18.08
N GLN A 40 6.09 -23.31 17.37
CA GLN A 40 6.19 -24.73 17.67
C GLN A 40 7.62 -25.27 17.51
N LEU A 41 8.43 -24.62 16.66
CA LEU A 41 9.81 -25.04 16.44
C LEU A 41 10.66 -24.89 17.71
N TYR A 42 10.29 -23.97 18.60
CA TYR A 42 11.03 -23.74 19.84
C TYR A 42 10.78 -24.82 20.90
N ILE A 43 9.71 -25.62 20.76
CA ILE A 43 9.42 -26.74 21.67
C ILE A 43 10.38 -27.90 21.43
N PHE A 44 10.78 -28.14 20.18
CA PHE A 44 11.74 -29.19 19.87
C PHE A 44 13.12 -28.84 20.41
N ASP A 45 13.95 -29.87 20.61
CA ASP A 45 15.39 -29.66 20.77
C ASP A 45 15.98 -28.93 19.55
N THR A 46 17.15 -28.30 19.75
CA THR A 46 17.81 -27.46 18.74
C THR A 46 18.05 -28.21 17.42
N SER A 47 18.47 -29.48 17.49
CA SER A 47 18.79 -30.31 16.32
C SER A 47 17.54 -30.59 15.47
N LYS A 48 16.44 -31.01 16.10
CA LYS A 48 15.16 -31.32 15.45
C LYS A 48 14.44 -30.07 14.97
N ALA A 49 14.56 -28.96 15.70
CA ALA A 49 14.07 -27.66 15.25
C ALA A 49 14.80 -27.20 13.98
N THR A 50 16.13 -27.39 13.93
CA THR A 50 16.96 -27.07 12.76
C THR A 50 16.63 -27.97 11.57
N GLU A 51 16.50 -29.28 11.77
CA GLU A 51 16.06 -30.22 10.73
C GLU A 51 14.75 -29.77 10.07
N LYS A 52 13.73 -29.44 10.87
CA LYS A 52 12.44 -28.96 10.37
C LYS A 52 12.51 -27.61 9.66
N ARG A 53 13.44 -26.73 10.07
CA ARG A 53 13.69 -25.49 9.32
C ARG A 53 14.33 -25.79 7.97
N MET A 54 15.27 -26.72 7.92
CA MET A 54 15.96 -27.12 6.69
C MET A 54 15.01 -27.74 5.66
N GLU A 55 14.01 -28.52 6.08
CA GLU A 55 12.96 -29.07 5.19
C GLU A 55 12.26 -28.00 4.34
N ARG A 56 12.19 -26.75 4.81
CA ARG A 56 11.54 -25.64 4.10
C ARG A 56 12.53 -24.66 3.47
N ASN A 57 13.82 -24.85 3.71
CA ASN A 57 14.89 -23.92 3.37
C ASN A 57 16.11 -24.68 2.84
N GLU A 58 15.91 -25.62 1.91
CA GLU A 58 16.96 -26.51 1.38
C GLU A 58 18.17 -25.75 0.80
N GLY A 59 17.98 -24.53 0.30
CA GLY A 59 19.05 -23.66 -0.19
C GLY A 59 19.88 -22.94 0.89
N CYS A 60 19.56 -23.13 2.17
CA CYS A 60 20.28 -22.52 3.28
C CYS A 60 21.35 -23.46 3.85
N LEU A 61 22.36 -22.91 4.52
CA LEU A 61 23.37 -23.70 5.23
C LEU A 61 22.82 -24.16 6.60
N PRO A 62 22.90 -25.46 6.95
CA PRO A 62 22.44 -25.95 8.25
C PRO A 62 23.13 -25.26 9.43
N SER A 63 24.43 -24.97 9.30
CA SER A 63 25.22 -24.27 10.33
C SER A 63 24.73 -22.85 10.60
N VAL A 64 24.15 -22.17 9.61
CA VAL A 64 23.56 -20.83 9.77
C VAL A 64 22.22 -20.94 10.51
N MET A 65 21.40 -21.95 10.18
CA MET A 65 20.13 -22.18 10.87
C MET A 65 20.32 -22.54 12.35
N ASP A 66 21.33 -23.36 12.65
CA ASP A 66 21.68 -23.73 14.04
C ASP A 66 22.14 -22.52 14.86
N ARG A 67 23.01 -21.68 14.29
CA ARG A 67 23.43 -20.40 14.90
C ARG A 67 22.25 -19.46 15.10
N LEU A 68 21.34 -19.39 14.14
CA LEU A 68 20.16 -18.55 14.22
C LEU A 68 19.20 -19.02 15.33
N ASP A 69 18.96 -20.33 15.45
CA ASP A 69 18.13 -20.89 16.52
C ASP A 69 18.74 -20.63 17.89
N SER A 70 20.04 -20.90 18.03
CA SER A 70 20.80 -20.65 19.26
C SER A 70 20.74 -19.17 19.67
N MET A 71 20.94 -18.26 18.71
CA MET A 71 20.82 -16.82 18.95
C MET A 71 19.41 -16.44 19.39
N LEU A 72 18.37 -16.89 18.66
CA LEU A 72 16.99 -16.55 18.98
C LEU A 72 16.61 -17.05 20.37
N ARG A 73 16.92 -18.31 20.72
CA ARG A 73 16.68 -18.86 22.07
C ARG A 73 17.36 -18.07 23.17
N ALA A 74 18.54 -17.49 22.90
CA ALA A 74 19.28 -16.71 23.86
C ALA A 74 18.73 -15.28 24.07
N ILE A 75 18.11 -14.67 23.05
CA ILE A 75 17.77 -13.23 23.08
C ILE A 75 16.30 -12.89 22.85
N ASN A 76 15.48 -13.83 22.37
CA ASN A 76 14.09 -13.58 22.03
C ASN A 76 13.15 -13.90 23.21
N PRO A 77 12.53 -12.89 23.84
CA PRO A 77 11.71 -13.10 25.04
C PRO A 77 10.41 -13.88 24.76
N PHE A 78 9.95 -13.91 23.51
CA PHE A 78 8.77 -14.67 23.13
C PHE A 78 9.03 -16.18 23.03
N ILE A 79 10.28 -16.64 23.07
CA ILE A 79 10.58 -18.07 23.07
C ILE A 79 10.29 -18.69 24.43
N ASP A 80 10.73 -18.04 25.52
CA ASP A 80 10.45 -18.48 26.88
C ASP A 80 8.96 -18.60 27.14
N CYS A 81 8.19 -17.70 26.55
CA CYS A 81 6.74 -17.73 26.54
C CYS A 81 6.16 -19.04 25.97
N TYR A 82 6.63 -19.47 24.79
CA TYR A 82 6.20 -20.73 24.18
C TYR A 82 6.61 -21.94 25.00
N LEU A 83 7.80 -21.90 25.61
CA LEU A 83 8.32 -22.98 26.45
C LEU A 83 7.53 -23.10 27.77
N GLN A 84 7.26 -21.98 28.46
CA GLN A 84 6.43 -21.95 29.67
C GLN A 84 5.02 -22.44 29.38
N MET A 85 4.44 -21.97 28.26
CA MET A 85 3.11 -22.42 27.83
C MET A 85 3.08 -23.93 27.58
N HIS A 86 4.09 -24.49 26.93
CA HIS A 86 4.21 -25.93 26.72
C HIS A 86 4.23 -26.71 28.04
N ARG A 87 5.03 -26.28 29.02
CA ARG A 87 5.09 -26.91 30.35
C ARG A 87 3.74 -26.90 31.08
N ILE A 88 3.05 -25.76 31.09
CA ILE A 88 1.74 -25.63 31.77
C ILE A 88 0.70 -26.58 31.15
N ILE A 89 0.74 -26.76 29.82
CA ILE A 89 -0.13 -27.71 29.11
C ILE A 89 0.20 -29.16 29.47
N GLU A 90 1.49 -29.50 29.52
CA GLU A 90 1.92 -30.85 29.93
C GLU A 90 1.49 -31.18 31.37
N GLU A 91 1.55 -30.20 32.27
CA GLU A 91 1.10 -30.33 33.66
C GLU A 91 -0.44 -30.37 33.79
N ASN A 92 -1.19 -29.79 32.85
CA ASN A 92 -2.65 -29.65 32.92
C ASN A 92 -3.35 -30.05 31.60
N PRO A 93 -3.22 -31.30 31.13
CA PRO A 93 -3.65 -31.72 29.79
C PRO A 93 -5.16 -31.65 29.56
N ALA A 94 -5.98 -31.63 30.62
CA ALA A 94 -7.43 -31.53 30.53
C ALA A 94 -7.97 -30.08 30.51
N THR A 95 -7.11 -29.09 30.71
CA THR A 95 -7.54 -27.68 30.87
C THR A 95 -7.31 -26.88 29.59
N ASN A 96 -8.33 -26.11 29.20
CA ASN A 96 -8.19 -25.15 28.13
C ASN A 96 -7.47 -23.90 28.66
N ILE A 97 -6.15 -23.88 28.54
CA ILE A 97 -5.29 -22.78 29.01
C ILE A 97 -5.32 -21.65 27.96
N ARG A 98 -4.94 -20.42 28.29
CA ARG A 98 -4.76 -19.36 27.29
C ARG A 98 -3.56 -18.52 27.63
N MET A 99 -2.68 -18.29 26.66
CA MET A 99 -1.62 -17.31 26.80
C MET A 99 -2.12 -15.91 26.39
N VAL A 100 -2.00 -14.98 27.34
CA VAL A 100 -2.30 -13.55 27.17
C VAL A 100 -1.09 -12.73 27.56
N PHE A 101 -0.67 -11.83 26.67
CA PHE A 101 0.32 -10.81 26.98
C PHE A 101 -0.42 -9.60 27.54
N MET A 102 -0.15 -9.26 28.80
CA MET A 102 -0.75 -8.07 29.41
C MET A 102 0.06 -6.83 29.02
N GLU A 103 -0.64 -5.77 28.62
CA GLU A 103 -0.02 -4.45 28.45
C GLU A 103 0.18 -3.82 29.83
N ASN A 104 1.42 -3.78 30.31
CA ASN A 104 1.74 -3.01 31.52
C ASN A 104 1.80 -1.51 31.21
N GLY A 105 0.89 -0.75 31.82
CA GLY A 105 0.76 0.70 31.64
C GLY A 105 1.92 1.53 32.22
N ASP A 106 2.76 0.92 33.07
CA ASP A 106 3.82 1.59 33.83
C ASP A 106 5.23 1.51 33.20
N LEU A 107 5.35 0.96 31.98
CA LEU A 107 6.62 1.00 31.26
C LEU A 107 6.86 2.41 30.69
N ASP A 108 8.01 3.03 30.99
CA ASP A 108 8.43 4.28 30.35
C ASP A 108 8.83 4.00 28.89
N LEU A 109 7.82 3.93 28.02
CA LEU A 109 7.91 3.59 26.59
C LEU A 109 8.73 4.58 25.74
N ARG A 110 9.37 5.59 26.34
CA ARG A 110 10.15 6.63 25.65
C ARG A 110 11.54 6.15 25.21
N ARG A 111 11.98 4.98 25.65
CA ARG A 111 13.27 4.37 25.26
C ARG A 111 12.99 3.06 24.52
N PHE A 112 13.89 2.66 23.62
CA PHE A 112 13.92 1.30 23.06
C PHE A 112 14.17 0.30 24.20
N ILE A 113 13.14 0.00 24.99
CA ILE A 113 13.20 -0.96 26.06
C ILE A 113 13.10 -2.33 25.39
N GLN A 114 14.19 -3.10 25.43
CA GLN A 114 14.10 -4.56 25.25
C GLN A 114 13.02 -5.04 26.22
N PRO A 115 12.07 -5.89 25.81
CA PRO A 115 11.17 -6.51 26.77
C PRO A 115 12.04 -7.20 27.83
N THR A 116 12.17 -6.58 29.00
CA THR A 116 12.76 -7.25 30.14
C THR A 116 11.89 -8.47 30.40
N SER A 117 12.46 -9.53 30.96
CA SER A 117 11.80 -10.78 31.42
C SER A 117 10.57 -10.59 32.34
N LYS A 118 10.09 -9.35 32.51
CA LYS A 118 8.90 -8.90 33.21
C LYS A 118 7.74 -8.49 32.30
N THR A 119 7.70 -8.92 31.03
CA THR A 119 6.39 -9.02 30.35
C THR A 119 5.61 -10.08 31.10
N GLU A 120 4.81 -9.68 32.09
CA GLU A 120 4.00 -10.58 32.89
C GLU A 120 3.04 -11.34 31.96
N ILE A 121 3.35 -12.60 31.74
CA ILE A 121 2.50 -13.54 31.03
C ILE A 121 1.41 -13.94 32.00
N ALA A 122 0.16 -13.60 31.69
CA ALA A 122 -0.97 -14.22 32.36
C ALA A 122 -1.38 -15.45 31.55
N ALA A 123 -1.04 -16.64 32.05
CA ALA A 123 -1.74 -17.86 31.66
C ALA A 123 -3.09 -17.86 32.40
N ILE A 124 -4.20 -17.75 31.69
CA ILE A 124 -5.54 -17.76 32.30
C ILE A 124 -6.18 -19.13 32.04
N CYS A 125 -6.58 -19.82 33.10
CA CYS A 125 -7.46 -21.00 33.01
C CYS A 125 -8.88 -20.52 32.70
N VAL A 126 -9.49 -21.03 31.64
CA VAL A 126 -10.86 -20.65 31.26
C VAL A 126 -11.84 -21.67 31.82
N GLY A 127 -12.88 -21.22 32.53
CA GLY A 127 -14.00 -22.07 32.94
C GLY A 127 -14.93 -22.42 31.76
N ASP A 128 -15.93 -23.27 32.01
CA ASP A 128 -16.79 -23.93 31.00
C ASP A 128 -17.51 -23.00 30.00
N SER A 129 -17.59 -21.69 30.25
CA SER A 129 -18.23 -20.71 29.36
C SER A 129 -17.32 -20.14 28.26
N GLY A 130 -16.00 -20.37 28.30
CA GLY A 130 -15.08 -19.96 27.23
C GLY A 130 -14.89 -18.44 27.04
N GLU A 131 -15.58 -17.58 27.79
CA GLU A 131 -15.59 -16.13 27.55
C GLU A 131 -14.45 -15.37 28.27
N PRO A 132 -13.68 -14.56 27.54
CA PRO A 132 -12.67 -13.67 28.14
C PRO A 132 -13.20 -12.27 28.49
N PRO A 133 -12.51 -11.50 29.37
CA PRO A 133 -12.98 -10.18 29.81
C PRO A 133 -13.09 -9.18 28.67
N ALA A 134 -14.13 -8.34 28.72
CA ALA A 134 -14.35 -7.26 27.76
C ALA A 134 -13.21 -6.22 27.84
N ASN A 135 -12.50 -6.03 26.73
CA ASN A 135 -11.32 -5.19 26.50
C ASN A 135 -9.97 -5.78 26.95
N ARG A 136 -9.30 -6.49 26.02
CA ARG A 136 -7.82 -6.60 25.87
C ARG A 136 -7.50 -7.44 24.63
N ASP A 137 -6.71 -6.87 23.72
CA ASP A 137 -6.26 -7.53 22.51
C ASP A 137 -5.03 -8.42 22.81
N ILE A 138 -5.24 -9.75 22.85
CA ILE A 138 -4.33 -10.89 22.50
C ILE A 138 -4.96 -12.24 22.95
N CYS A 139 -4.89 -13.28 22.13
CA CYS A 139 -5.23 -14.70 22.43
C CYS A 139 -4.18 -15.66 21.82
N ILE A 140 -3.56 -16.53 22.62
CA ILE A 140 -3.03 -17.84 22.15
C ILE A 140 -3.78 -18.93 22.92
N TYR A 141 -4.44 -19.87 22.23
CA TYR A 141 -5.06 -21.04 22.87
C TYR A 141 -4.29 -22.34 22.54
N PRO A 142 -4.05 -23.24 23.50
CA PRO A 142 -3.63 -24.62 23.39
C PRO A 142 -4.84 -25.59 23.40
N MET A 143 -4.62 -26.80 22.90
CA MET A 143 -5.62 -27.87 22.76
C MET A 143 -6.77 -27.56 21.78
N GLY A 144 -6.57 -27.91 20.50
CA GLY A 144 -7.65 -28.05 19.51
C GLY A 144 -7.29 -27.62 18.08
N ASN A 145 -8.17 -27.96 17.13
CA ASN A 145 -8.02 -27.69 15.68
C ASN A 145 -8.39 -26.25 15.25
N SER A 146 -8.59 -25.29 16.18
CA SER A 146 -9.12 -23.96 15.84
C SER A 146 -8.05 -22.86 15.76
N PHE A 147 -8.03 -22.10 14.67
CA PHE A 147 -7.14 -20.95 14.47
C PHE A 147 -7.64 -19.70 15.23
N LYS A 148 -6.73 -18.80 15.64
CA LYS A 148 -7.06 -17.54 16.33
C LYS A 148 -6.30 -16.34 15.76
N ASN A 149 -6.93 -15.17 15.83
CA ASN A 149 -6.44 -13.91 15.27
C ASN A 149 -5.75 -13.04 16.32
N ILE A 150 -4.61 -12.44 15.96
CA ILE A 150 -3.94 -11.39 16.76
C ILE A 150 -4.44 -10.02 16.30
N SER A 151 -4.80 -9.14 17.22
CA SER A 151 -5.22 -7.78 16.87
C SER A 151 -4.06 -6.96 16.29
N PRO A 152 -4.29 -6.24 15.17
CA PRO A 152 -3.29 -5.36 14.55
C PRO A 152 -3.00 -4.08 15.36
N LEU A 153 -3.61 -3.90 16.53
CA LEU A 153 -3.38 -2.77 17.42
C LEU A 153 -2.41 -3.11 18.57
N ASN A 154 -2.07 -4.37 18.74
CA ASN A 154 -1.21 -4.81 19.82
C ASN A 154 0.28 -4.60 19.49
N GLN A 155 1.05 -4.11 20.45
CA GLN A 155 2.49 -3.87 20.32
C GLN A 155 3.35 -5.13 20.13
N CYS A 156 2.91 -6.30 20.59
CA CYS A 156 3.61 -7.57 20.38
C CYS A 156 3.34 -8.18 18.99
N TYR A 157 2.44 -7.60 18.19
CA TYR A 157 2.08 -8.15 16.88
C TYR A 157 3.29 -8.27 15.95
N ASP A 158 4.01 -7.16 15.75
CA ASP A 158 5.15 -7.08 14.84
C ASP A 158 6.25 -8.10 15.21
N PRO A 159 6.74 -8.15 16.47
CA PRO A 159 7.78 -9.11 16.82
C PRO A 159 7.33 -10.58 16.82
N MET A 160 6.04 -10.86 17.09
CA MET A 160 5.52 -12.24 17.02
C MET A 160 5.37 -12.75 15.58
N VAL A 161 4.98 -11.87 14.66
CA VAL A 161 4.75 -12.23 13.25
C VAL A 161 6.07 -12.22 12.46
N TYR A 162 6.99 -11.34 12.82
CA TYR A 162 8.28 -11.16 12.15
C TYR A 162 9.47 -11.34 13.12
N PRO A 163 9.64 -12.52 13.73
CA PRO A 163 10.68 -12.74 14.75
C PRO A 163 12.11 -12.55 14.22
N LEU A 164 12.32 -12.69 12.90
CA LEU A 164 13.62 -12.41 12.27
C LEU A 164 13.89 -10.91 12.08
N LEU A 165 12.84 -10.09 11.96
CA LEU A 165 12.97 -8.64 11.87
C LEU A 165 13.11 -7.99 13.26
N PHE A 166 12.63 -8.68 14.29
CA PHE A 166 12.62 -8.23 15.68
C PHE A 166 13.17 -9.32 16.61
N PRO A 167 14.46 -9.69 16.49
CA PRO A 167 15.03 -10.83 17.17
C PRO A 167 15.01 -10.69 18.70
N ARG A 168 15.00 -9.45 19.23
CA ARG A 168 14.91 -9.18 20.67
C ARG A 168 13.48 -8.93 21.14
N GLY A 169 12.50 -9.12 20.27
CA GLY A 169 11.09 -8.89 20.59
C GLY A 169 10.73 -7.40 20.69
N GLU A 170 11.42 -6.53 19.96
CA GLU A 170 11.19 -5.09 19.99
C GLU A 170 9.73 -4.76 19.70
N LEU A 171 9.08 -4.06 20.65
CA LEU A 171 7.67 -3.77 20.56
C LEU A 171 7.35 -2.86 19.36
N GLY A 172 6.21 -3.15 18.74
CA GLY A 172 5.56 -2.38 17.69
C GLY A 172 4.83 -1.15 18.25
N TRP A 173 4.04 -0.53 17.39
CA TRP A 173 3.25 0.65 17.77
C TRP A 173 2.16 0.31 18.79
N ASN A 174 1.89 1.23 19.73
CA ASN A 174 0.72 1.16 20.61
C ASN A 174 -0.01 2.50 20.67
N ILE A 175 -1.30 2.46 21.04
CA ILE A 175 -2.20 3.63 21.08
C ILE A 175 -1.81 4.68 22.12
N ASN A 176 -0.99 4.32 23.10
CA ASN A 176 -0.58 5.19 24.20
C ASN A 176 0.80 5.81 24.00
N MET A 177 1.49 5.51 22.89
CA MET A 177 2.82 6.00 22.58
C MET A 177 2.82 7.52 22.44
N LYS A 178 3.67 8.21 23.22
CA LYS A 178 3.76 9.68 23.26
C LYS A 178 4.95 10.19 22.47
N HIS A 179 4.84 11.40 21.93
CA HIS A 179 5.99 12.12 21.36
C HIS A 179 7.02 12.43 22.45
N SER A 180 8.30 12.59 22.05
CA SER A 180 9.32 13.23 22.90
C SER A 180 8.89 14.66 23.23
N GLU A 181 9.43 15.23 24.32
CA GLU A 181 9.05 16.57 24.78
C GLU A 181 9.30 17.65 23.70
N GLU A 182 10.37 17.51 22.93
CA GLU A 182 10.72 18.39 21.80
C GLU A 182 9.75 18.28 20.60
N GLY A 183 9.12 17.11 20.40
CA GLY A 183 8.19 16.88 19.30
C GLY A 183 6.71 17.09 19.68
N ARG A 184 6.44 17.48 20.93
CA ARG A 184 5.09 17.58 21.47
C ARG A 184 4.49 18.95 21.16
N SER A 185 3.37 18.96 20.44
CA SER A 185 2.52 20.16 20.37
C SER A 185 1.35 20.02 21.35
N SER A 186 0.72 21.14 21.73
CA SER A 186 -0.51 21.14 22.54
C SER A 186 -1.65 20.33 21.92
N LYS A 187 -1.61 20.13 20.60
CA LYS A 187 -2.65 19.44 19.81
C LYS A 187 -2.32 17.98 19.49
N TYR A 188 -1.04 17.59 19.48
CA TYR A 188 -0.59 16.24 19.12
C TYR A 188 0.39 15.70 20.17
N THR A 189 -0.15 14.95 21.14
CA THR A 189 0.64 14.37 22.23
C THR A 189 1.05 12.91 21.99
N ARG A 190 0.46 12.24 20.99
CA ARG A 190 0.63 10.81 20.71
C ARG A 190 1.20 10.58 19.32
N VAL A 191 2.06 9.58 19.21
CA VAL A 191 2.65 9.13 17.94
C VAL A 191 1.60 8.35 17.17
N THR A 192 1.32 8.75 15.93
CA THR A 192 0.42 8.01 15.03
C THR A 192 1.10 6.76 14.46
N LYS A 193 0.33 5.74 14.07
CA LYS A 193 0.87 4.55 13.37
C LYS A 193 1.75 4.92 12.19
N LEU A 194 1.32 5.91 11.42
CA LEU A 194 2.04 6.39 10.25
C LEU A 194 3.41 6.97 10.61
N GLN A 195 3.46 7.87 11.61
CA GLN A 195 4.73 8.42 12.10
C GLN A 195 5.67 7.33 12.61
N PHE A 196 5.13 6.34 13.35
CA PHE A 196 5.91 5.21 13.83
C PHE A 196 6.52 4.38 12.69
N TYR A 197 5.72 4.01 11.69
CA TYR A 197 6.21 3.23 10.56
C TYR A 197 7.13 4.04 9.66
N ALA A 198 6.86 5.32 9.42
CA ALA A 198 7.77 6.22 8.70
C ALA A 198 9.14 6.31 9.41
N TYR A 199 9.14 6.45 10.74
CA TYR A 199 10.36 6.42 11.55
C TYR A 199 11.08 5.07 11.46
N ARG A 200 10.36 3.94 11.59
CA ARG A 200 10.95 2.59 11.51
C ARG A 200 11.57 2.32 10.14
N LEU A 201 10.93 2.76 9.06
CA LEU A 201 11.36 2.53 7.67
C LEU A 201 12.40 3.54 7.18
N ALA A 202 12.70 4.59 7.96
CA ALA A 202 13.71 5.57 7.64
C ALA A 202 15.10 4.94 7.52
N MET A 203 15.83 5.30 6.47
CA MET A 203 17.23 4.90 6.30
C MET A 203 18.11 5.63 7.31
N ARG A 204 19.08 4.91 7.88
CA ARG A 204 20.07 5.39 8.84
C ARG A 204 21.45 4.88 8.43
N SER A 205 22.51 5.42 9.02
CA SER A 205 23.90 5.00 8.76
C SER A 205 24.19 3.57 9.18
N ASP A 206 23.45 3.07 10.17
CA ASP A 206 23.70 1.75 10.76
C ASP A 206 22.98 0.64 9.99
N PHE A 207 23.48 -0.59 10.15
CA PHE A 207 22.87 -1.78 9.56
C PHE A 207 21.39 -1.91 9.95
N SER A 208 20.52 -1.98 8.95
CA SER A 208 19.09 -2.18 9.14
C SER A 208 18.68 -3.58 8.70
N ILE A 209 18.24 -4.39 9.66
CA ILE A 209 17.66 -5.73 9.41
C ILE A 209 16.49 -5.61 8.43
N LEU A 210 15.64 -4.59 8.62
CA LEU A 210 14.47 -4.37 7.75
C LEU A 210 14.89 -4.21 6.29
N HIS A 211 15.82 -3.30 5.99
CA HIS A 211 16.20 -3.00 4.61
C HIS A 211 17.00 -4.14 3.94
N HIS A 212 17.55 -5.08 4.72
CA HIS A 212 18.30 -6.24 4.23
C HIS A 212 17.48 -7.53 4.14
N SER A 213 16.16 -7.48 4.41
CA SER A 213 15.31 -8.66 4.50
C SER A 213 14.50 -8.98 3.23
N GLY A 214 14.76 -8.30 2.11
CA GLY A 214 14.21 -8.61 0.79
C GLY A 214 12.68 -8.78 0.75
N LYS A 215 12.18 -9.95 0.34
CA LYS A 215 10.73 -10.23 0.29
C LYS A 215 10.05 -10.13 1.66
N LEU A 216 10.76 -10.41 2.75
CA LEU A 216 10.19 -10.26 4.10
C LEU A 216 10.00 -8.78 4.45
N PHE A 217 10.89 -7.91 3.98
CA PHE A 217 10.73 -6.45 4.10
C PHE A 217 9.51 -5.95 3.32
N GLN A 218 9.34 -6.42 2.08
CA GLN A 218 8.15 -6.09 1.27
C GLN A 218 6.85 -6.48 1.99
N LYS A 219 6.81 -7.67 2.60
CA LYS A 219 5.68 -8.14 3.40
C LYS A 219 5.40 -7.23 4.59
N TYR A 220 6.45 -6.87 5.33
CA TYR A 220 6.34 -5.98 6.48
C TYR A 220 5.80 -4.60 6.09
N ILE A 221 6.24 -4.03 4.96
CA ILE A 221 5.75 -2.74 4.46
C ILE A 221 4.25 -2.79 4.16
N VAL A 222 3.79 -3.83 3.46
CA VAL A 222 2.37 -3.95 3.11
C VAL A 222 1.53 -4.14 4.37
N ASP A 223 1.99 -4.96 5.30
CA ASP A 223 1.32 -5.13 6.59
C ASP A 223 1.26 -3.82 7.40
N ALA A 224 2.37 -3.07 7.46
CA ALA A 224 2.43 -1.75 8.08
C ALA A 224 1.43 -0.75 7.46
N TYR A 225 1.34 -0.72 6.13
CA TYR A 225 0.36 0.11 5.41
C TYR A 225 -1.08 -0.30 5.76
N VAL A 226 -1.40 -1.58 5.68
CA VAL A 226 -2.77 -2.06 5.90
C VAL A 226 -3.18 -1.90 7.36
N LYS A 227 -2.28 -2.05 8.33
CA LYS A 227 -2.54 -1.71 9.73
C LYS A 227 -2.85 -0.24 9.94
N THR A 228 -2.17 0.63 9.20
CA THR A 228 -2.36 2.08 9.26
C THR A 228 -3.67 2.48 8.61
N GLU A 229 -3.95 1.97 7.40
CA GLU A 229 -5.18 2.19 6.66
C GLU A 229 -6.40 1.62 7.42
N GLY A 230 -6.30 0.38 7.90
CA GLY A 230 -7.32 -0.29 8.70
C GLY A 230 -7.65 0.46 9.99
N SER A 231 -6.66 1.07 10.64
CA SER A 231 -6.89 1.93 11.80
C SER A 231 -7.71 3.19 11.44
N ARG A 232 -7.42 3.80 10.29
CA ARG A 232 -8.17 4.97 9.77
C ARG A 232 -9.60 4.57 9.41
N LEU A 233 -9.78 3.43 8.72
CA LEU A 233 -11.10 2.89 8.38
C LEU A 233 -11.92 2.55 9.63
N ASN A 234 -11.31 1.92 10.63
CA ASN A 234 -11.99 1.61 11.89
C ASN A 234 -12.44 2.89 12.63
N TYR A 235 -11.60 3.93 12.63
CA TYR A 235 -12.01 5.24 13.14
C TYR A 235 -13.23 5.77 12.39
N LEU A 236 -13.22 5.77 11.06
CA LEU A 236 -14.35 6.24 10.25
C LEU A 236 -15.62 5.44 10.53
N ARG A 237 -15.53 4.10 10.62
CA ARG A 237 -16.64 3.21 10.95
C ARG A 237 -17.29 3.54 12.29
N ASN A 238 -16.50 3.89 13.30
CA ASN A 238 -16.97 4.14 14.66
C ASN A 238 -17.40 5.60 14.90
N ASN A 239 -16.99 6.52 14.03
CA ASN A 239 -17.22 7.97 14.19
C ASN A 239 -18.15 8.56 13.12
N GLN A 240 -19.02 7.74 12.52
CA GLN A 240 -19.96 8.16 11.47
C GLN A 240 -20.81 9.39 11.88
N LYS A 241 -21.30 9.46 13.12
CA LYS A 241 -22.15 10.58 13.59
C LYS A 241 -21.43 11.93 13.56
N THR A 242 -20.14 11.96 13.88
CA THR A 242 -19.31 13.17 13.96
C THR A 242 -18.85 13.70 12.59
N LEU A 243 -18.90 12.89 11.54
CA LEU A 243 -18.37 13.24 10.21
C LEU A 243 -19.32 14.11 9.36
N ARG A 244 -20.34 14.74 9.98
CA ARG A 244 -21.40 15.52 9.30
C ARG A 244 -22.07 14.74 8.16
N ILE A 245 -22.29 13.45 8.40
CA ILE A 245 -22.98 12.53 7.47
C ILE A 245 -24.46 12.91 7.29
N GLU A 246 -24.97 13.82 8.11
CA GLU A 246 -26.29 14.45 7.96
C GLU A 246 -26.54 15.14 6.60
N HIS A 247 -25.49 15.45 5.83
CA HIS A 247 -25.63 15.91 4.44
C HIS A 247 -26.04 14.81 3.44
N TYR A 248 -26.11 13.54 3.86
CA TYR A 248 -26.47 12.41 3.01
C TYR A 248 -27.95 11.99 3.14
N LYS A 249 -28.86 12.88 3.56
CA LYS A 249 -30.32 12.60 3.61
C LYS A 249 -30.82 11.94 2.32
N GLY A 250 -30.47 12.49 1.15
CA GLY A 250 -30.90 11.92 -0.13
C GLY A 250 -30.38 10.50 -0.40
N LEU A 251 -29.20 10.12 0.12
CA LEU A 251 -28.72 8.73 0.01
C LEU A 251 -29.50 7.81 0.94
N LEU A 252 -29.77 8.25 2.16
CA LEU A 252 -30.57 7.50 3.13
C LEU A 252 -31.99 7.28 2.60
N ASP A 253 -32.60 8.32 2.02
CA ASP A 253 -33.92 8.25 1.39
C ASP A 253 -33.92 7.22 0.25
N ALA A 254 -32.93 7.28 -0.65
CA ALA A 254 -32.79 6.32 -1.74
C ALA A 254 -32.58 4.87 -1.26
N LEU A 255 -31.79 4.67 -0.21
CA LEU A 255 -31.59 3.35 0.40
C LEU A 255 -32.86 2.83 1.06
N ASN A 256 -33.62 3.69 1.75
CA ASN A 256 -34.90 3.33 2.34
C ASN A 256 -35.92 2.96 1.27
N SER A 257 -36.02 3.73 0.18
CA SER A 257 -36.88 3.37 -0.97
C SER A 257 -36.49 2.03 -1.58
N ARG A 258 -35.18 1.75 -1.72
CA ARG A 258 -34.70 0.45 -2.22
C ARG A 258 -35.05 -0.69 -1.26
N ALA A 259 -34.87 -0.49 0.04
CA ALA A 259 -35.16 -1.49 1.06
C ALA A 259 -36.68 -1.82 1.08
N LEU A 260 -37.53 -0.79 1.02
CA LEU A 260 -38.98 -0.89 0.84
C LEU A 260 -39.35 -1.72 -0.40
N ASN A 261 -38.75 -1.41 -1.55
CA ASN A 261 -38.99 -2.15 -2.81
C ASN A 261 -38.55 -3.62 -2.75
N GLN A 262 -37.59 -3.95 -1.88
CA GLN A 262 -37.06 -5.31 -1.71
C GLN A 262 -37.70 -6.05 -0.52
N GLY A 263 -38.64 -5.43 0.21
CA GLY A 263 -39.27 -6.03 1.38
C GLY A 263 -38.31 -6.27 2.56
N VAL A 264 -37.19 -5.55 2.62
CA VAL A 264 -36.16 -5.67 3.67
C VAL A 264 -36.02 -4.38 4.47
N HIS A 265 -35.44 -4.47 5.66
CA HIS A 265 -35.14 -3.28 6.46
C HIS A 265 -33.75 -2.70 6.14
N THR A 266 -33.62 -1.38 6.18
CA THR A 266 -32.31 -0.72 6.08
C THR A 266 -31.47 -1.03 7.33
N GLY A 267 -30.32 -1.65 7.13
CA GLY A 267 -29.33 -1.94 8.17
C GLY A 267 -28.42 -0.74 8.46
N LYS A 268 -27.25 -1.03 9.04
CA LYS A 268 -26.27 0.02 9.37
C LYS A 268 -25.71 0.66 8.10
N LEU A 269 -25.78 2.00 8.03
CA LEU A 269 -25.17 2.81 6.98
C LEU A 269 -23.75 3.22 7.41
N ILE A 270 -22.74 2.79 6.64
CA ILE A 270 -21.34 3.17 6.82
C ILE A 270 -20.85 3.81 5.52
N ILE A 271 -20.55 5.10 5.58
CA ILE A 271 -20.08 5.93 4.47
C ILE A 271 -18.58 6.20 4.63
N LEU A 272 -17.85 6.06 3.52
CA LEU A 272 -16.44 6.35 3.41
C LEU A 272 -16.28 7.73 2.75
N PRO A 273 -15.83 8.77 3.46
CA PRO A 273 -15.80 10.13 2.93
C PRO A 273 -14.84 10.28 1.73
N SER A 274 -15.05 11.32 0.93
CA SER A 274 -14.19 11.68 -0.20
C SER A 274 -12.80 12.20 0.22
N THR A 275 -12.62 12.57 1.49
CA THR A 275 -11.32 12.87 2.08
C THR A 275 -10.46 11.61 2.27
N PHE A 276 -11.04 10.41 2.21
CA PHE A 276 -10.30 9.16 2.27
C PHE A 276 -9.74 8.79 0.89
N GLN A 277 -8.44 8.95 0.72
CA GLN A 277 -7.76 8.81 -0.56
C GLN A 277 -7.90 7.39 -1.16
N GLY A 278 -8.51 7.33 -2.34
CA GLY A 278 -8.79 6.09 -3.06
C GLY A 278 -10.21 5.56 -2.86
N SER A 279 -11.02 6.15 -1.98
CA SER A 279 -12.44 5.79 -1.87
C SER A 279 -13.19 6.08 -3.18
N PRO A 280 -14.27 5.35 -3.51
CA PRO A 280 -15.07 5.67 -4.70
C PRO A 280 -15.50 7.14 -4.77
N ARG A 281 -15.84 7.72 -3.61
CA ARG A 281 -16.19 9.14 -3.49
C ARG A 281 -15.00 10.05 -3.76
N HIS A 282 -13.80 9.70 -3.27
CA HIS A 282 -12.58 10.45 -3.56
C HIS A 282 -12.27 10.48 -5.06
N VAL A 283 -12.33 9.32 -5.72
CA VAL A 283 -12.05 9.23 -7.17
C VAL A 283 -13.10 10.00 -7.97
N HIS A 284 -14.39 9.85 -7.63
CA HIS A 284 -15.47 10.59 -8.27
C HIS A 284 -15.33 12.11 -8.06
N GLN A 285 -14.93 12.53 -6.86
CA GLN A 285 -14.67 13.93 -6.54
C GLN A 285 -13.54 14.49 -7.41
N ASN A 286 -12.43 13.76 -7.52
CA ASN A 286 -11.29 14.18 -8.35
C ASN A 286 -11.66 14.26 -9.83
N TYR A 287 -12.47 13.34 -10.34
CA TYR A 287 -12.99 13.41 -11.71
C TYR A 287 -13.84 14.67 -11.94
N GLN A 288 -14.77 14.99 -11.03
CA GLN A 288 -15.57 16.21 -11.14
C GLN A 288 -14.72 17.48 -11.10
N ASP A 289 -13.70 17.52 -10.24
CA ASP A 289 -12.76 18.66 -10.18
C ASP A 289 -12.01 18.82 -11.50
N ALA A 290 -11.52 17.71 -12.06
CA ALA A 290 -10.86 17.70 -13.35
C ALA A 290 -11.78 18.23 -14.47
N MET A 291 -13.05 17.84 -14.46
CA MET A 291 -14.04 18.34 -15.42
C MET A 291 -14.33 19.84 -15.25
N ALA A 292 -14.36 20.34 -14.01
CA ALA A 292 -14.50 21.77 -13.74
C ALA A 292 -13.30 22.56 -14.27
N MET A 293 -12.08 22.06 -14.08
CA MET A 293 -10.86 22.64 -14.64
C MET A 293 -10.90 22.65 -16.16
N VAL A 294 -11.30 21.53 -16.79
CA VAL A 294 -11.46 21.47 -18.25
C VAL A 294 -12.49 22.46 -18.77
N ARG A 295 -13.59 22.66 -18.04
CA ARG A 295 -14.59 23.67 -18.40
C ARG A 295 -14.03 25.10 -18.32
N LYS A 296 -13.12 25.38 -17.39
CA LYS A 296 -12.54 26.72 -17.18
C LYS A 296 -11.35 27.01 -18.10
N PHE A 297 -10.43 26.06 -18.26
CA PHE A 297 -9.14 26.25 -18.94
C PHE A 297 -9.10 25.61 -20.34
N GLY A 298 -10.12 24.83 -20.69
CA GLY A 298 -10.17 24.08 -21.94
C GLY A 298 -9.70 22.64 -21.79
N ARG A 299 -9.81 21.89 -22.88
CA ARG A 299 -9.34 20.50 -22.96
C ARG A 299 -7.81 20.42 -22.81
N PRO A 300 -7.27 19.33 -22.22
CA PRO A 300 -5.83 19.10 -22.21
C PRO A 300 -5.28 18.99 -23.63
N ASP A 301 -4.07 19.51 -23.85
CA ASP A 301 -3.32 19.51 -25.12
C ASP A 301 -2.28 18.38 -25.19
N LEU A 302 -1.76 17.96 -24.02
CA LEU A 302 -0.75 16.90 -23.93
C LEU A 302 -1.15 15.89 -22.87
N PHE A 303 -0.85 14.63 -23.16
CA PHE A 303 -0.90 13.53 -22.22
C PHE A 303 0.50 12.92 -22.10
N VAL A 304 1.11 13.08 -20.92
CA VAL A 304 2.42 12.54 -20.61
C VAL A 304 2.25 11.37 -19.65
N THR A 305 2.93 10.26 -19.90
CA THR A 305 3.06 9.18 -18.91
C THR A 305 4.51 8.97 -18.53
N PHE A 306 4.77 8.60 -17.28
CA PHE A 306 6.12 8.36 -16.78
C PHE A 306 6.13 7.12 -15.90
N THR A 307 6.82 6.07 -16.36
CA THR A 307 7.02 4.83 -15.60
C THR A 307 8.39 4.83 -14.93
N CYS A 308 8.43 4.47 -13.65
CA CYS A 308 9.69 4.25 -12.96
C CYS A 308 10.54 3.18 -13.66
N ASN A 309 11.83 3.44 -13.84
CA ASN A 309 12.80 2.46 -14.31
C ASN A 309 13.69 2.00 -13.13
N PRO A 310 13.50 0.78 -12.59
CA PRO A 310 14.28 0.27 -11.46
C PRO A 310 15.78 0.10 -11.75
N THR A 311 16.17 0.07 -13.03
CA THR A 311 17.57 -0.10 -13.46
C THR A 311 18.31 1.23 -13.62
N LEU A 312 17.72 2.34 -13.16
CA LEU A 312 18.39 3.63 -13.15
C LEU A 312 19.64 3.60 -12.26
N VAL A 313 20.70 4.26 -12.74
CA VAL A 313 21.98 4.35 -12.02
C VAL A 313 21.81 4.96 -10.62
N ASP A 314 20.90 5.93 -10.46
CA ASP A 314 20.58 6.55 -9.17
C ASP A 314 20.00 5.55 -8.15
N ILE A 315 19.33 4.49 -8.62
CA ILE A 315 18.84 3.40 -7.76
C ILE A 315 19.98 2.44 -7.48
N LEU A 316 20.68 1.99 -8.54
CA LEU A 316 21.73 0.98 -8.43
C LEU A 316 22.90 1.43 -7.55
N ASN A 317 23.27 2.71 -7.60
CA ASN A 317 24.36 3.27 -6.79
C ASN A 317 24.06 3.31 -5.29
N VAL A 318 22.80 3.19 -4.88
CA VAL A 318 22.38 3.25 -3.46
C VAL A 318 22.11 1.84 -2.90
N LEU A 319 22.12 0.80 -3.76
CA LEU A 319 21.98 -0.58 -3.31
C LEU A 319 23.28 -1.07 -2.68
N GLU A 320 23.15 -1.83 -1.61
CA GLU A 320 24.28 -2.39 -0.86
C GLU A 320 24.36 -3.92 -1.01
N GLY A 321 25.58 -4.44 -1.13
CA GLY A 321 25.83 -5.88 -1.18
C GLY A 321 25.00 -6.59 -2.28
N PRO A 322 24.30 -7.70 -1.97
CA PRO A 322 23.52 -8.46 -2.94
C PRO A 322 22.09 -7.92 -3.19
N GLN A 323 21.76 -6.72 -2.72
CA GLN A 323 20.42 -6.14 -2.88
C GLN A 323 20.07 -5.95 -4.36
N ARG A 324 18.82 -6.27 -4.73
CA ARG A 324 18.26 -5.96 -6.05
C ARG A 324 17.26 -4.81 -5.91
N PRO A 325 16.96 -4.04 -6.99
CA PRO A 325 15.99 -2.95 -6.92
C PRO A 325 14.63 -3.39 -6.34
N GLU A 326 14.16 -4.58 -6.72
CA GLU A 326 12.92 -5.18 -6.23
C GLU A 326 12.88 -5.29 -4.70
N ASP A 327 14.03 -5.47 -4.04
CA ASP A 327 14.14 -5.65 -2.60
C ASP A 327 14.05 -4.32 -1.83
N ARG A 328 14.15 -3.18 -2.52
CA ARG A 328 14.22 -1.83 -1.93
C ARG A 328 13.11 -0.90 -2.43
N PRO A 329 11.83 -1.20 -2.15
CA PRO A 329 10.70 -0.34 -2.52
C PRO A 329 10.81 1.07 -1.94
N ASP A 330 11.46 1.23 -0.78
CA ASP A 330 11.73 2.54 -0.15
C ASP A 330 12.61 3.44 -1.00
N ILE A 331 13.63 2.88 -1.68
CA ILE A 331 14.48 3.64 -2.61
C ILE A 331 13.70 3.96 -3.89
N ILE A 332 13.05 2.96 -4.49
CA ILE A 332 12.33 3.11 -5.76
C ILE A 332 11.32 4.25 -5.69
N VAL A 333 10.44 4.28 -4.66
CA VAL A 333 9.40 5.32 -4.59
C VAL A 333 9.97 6.72 -4.36
N ARG A 334 11.07 6.84 -3.59
CA ARG A 334 11.72 8.13 -3.30
C ARG A 334 12.40 8.67 -4.55
N VAL A 335 13.16 7.83 -5.25
CA VAL A 335 13.81 8.22 -6.52
C VAL A 335 12.76 8.59 -7.56
N PHE A 336 11.69 7.79 -7.70
CA PHE A 336 10.60 8.13 -8.63
C PHE A 336 9.94 9.46 -8.27
N LYS A 337 9.65 9.72 -6.99
CA LYS A 337 9.06 11.00 -6.55
C LYS A 337 9.96 12.19 -6.85
N MET A 338 11.27 12.05 -6.64
CA MET A 338 12.26 13.10 -6.99
C MET A 338 12.30 13.34 -8.51
N LYS A 339 12.35 12.27 -9.32
CA LYS A 339 12.36 12.37 -10.79
C LYS A 339 11.06 12.95 -11.34
N LEU A 340 9.91 12.56 -10.77
CA LEU A 340 8.61 13.13 -11.14
C LEU A 340 8.57 14.63 -10.83
N THR A 341 9.13 15.05 -9.70
CA THR A 341 9.20 16.48 -9.34
C THR A 341 10.07 17.26 -10.33
N GLU A 342 11.23 16.71 -10.69
CA GLU A 342 12.10 17.33 -11.70
C GLU A 342 11.46 17.37 -13.11
N LEU A 343 10.72 16.32 -13.48
CA LEU A 343 9.95 16.28 -14.73
C LEU A 343 8.87 17.37 -14.76
N LEU A 344 8.13 17.54 -13.66
CA LEU A 344 7.14 18.61 -13.52
C LEU A 344 7.79 19.99 -13.57
N ASP A 345 8.97 20.17 -12.97
CA ASP A 345 9.72 21.42 -13.04
C ASP A 345 10.18 21.76 -14.46
N ASP A 346 10.65 20.76 -15.23
CA ASP A 346 10.97 20.95 -16.65
C ASP A 346 9.75 21.38 -17.46
N ILE A 347 8.62 20.70 -17.27
CA ILE A 347 7.39 20.94 -18.01
C ILE A 347 6.78 22.30 -17.65
N ILE A 348 6.66 22.60 -16.36
CA ILE A 348 5.85 23.71 -15.86
C ILE A 348 6.71 24.97 -15.64
N LYS A 349 7.88 24.85 -15.01
CA LYS A 349 8.72 26.01 -14.66
C LYS A 349 9.65 26.40 -15.79
N ARG A 350 10.23 25.41 -16.48
CA ARG A 350 11.15 25.62 -17.60
C ARG A 350 10.45 25.67 -18.95
N ASN A 351 9.11 25.56 -18.97
CA ASN A 351 8.25 25.68 -20.15
C ASN A 351 8.69 24.76 -21.30
N LEU A 352 9.07 23.51 -21.02
CA LEU A 352 9.55 22.56 -22.03
C LEU A 352 8.61 22.45 -23.24
N PHE A 353 7.30 22.44 -22.98
CA PHE A 353 6.25 22.36 -24.02
C PHE A 353 5.56 23.71 -24.28
N GLY A 354 6.14 24.82 -23.80
CA GLY A 354 5.49 26.12 -23.69
C GLY A 354 4.80 26.32 -22.33
N ARG A 355 4.03 27.40 -22.22
CA ARG A 355 3.43 27.82 -20.94
C ARG A 355 2.23 26.96 -20.57
N VAL A 356 2.35 26.22 -19.47
CA VAL A 356 1.27 25.42 -18.89
C VAL A 356 0.38 26.30 -18.00
N ILE A 357 -0.92 26.36 -18.30
CA ILE A 357 -1.91 27.11 -17.51
C ILE A 357 -2.71 26.23 -16.56
N SER A 358 -2.74 24.92 -16.79
CA SER A 358 -3.41 23.96 -15.91
C SER A 358 -2.83 22.57 -16.12
N TYR A 359 -2.56 21.86 -15.04
CA TYR A 359 -2.20 20.44 -15.07
C TYR A 359 -2.98 19.63 -14.04
N ILE A 360 -3.11 18.33 -14.33
CA ILE A 360 -3.69 17.30 -13.46
C ILE A 360 -2.81 16.07 -13.61
N TYR A 361 -2.41 15.43 -12.50
CA TYR A 361 -1.78 14.12 -12.58
C TYR A 361 -2.36 13.12 -11.59
N VAL A 362 -2.25 11.84 -11.93
CA VAL A 362 -2.56 10.68 -11.08
C VAL A 362 -1.38 9.70 -11.13
N ILE A 363 -1.07 9.10 -9.98
CA ILE A 363 -0.09 8.03 -9.81
C ILE A 363 -0.85 6.72 -9.65
N GLU A 364 -0.55 5.79 -10.54
CA GLU A 364 -1.02 4.41 -10.49
C GLU A 364 0.17 3.47 -10.23
N PHE A 365 -0.12 2.33 -9.65
CA PHE A 365 0.82 1.23 -9.53
C PHE A 365 0.28 0.15 -10.46
N LEU A 366 0.81 0.11 -11.69
CA LEU A 366 0.35 -0.81 -12.76
C LEU A 366 0.39 -2.27 -12.27
N GLU A 367 -0.14 -3.23 -13.04
CA GLU A 367 -0.21 -4.66 -12.67
C GLU A 367 1.13 -5.29 -12.20
N ARG A 368 2.26 -4.64 -12.52
CA ARG A 368 3.62 -5.02 -12.10
C ARG A 368 4.14 -4.24 -10.87
N GLY A 369 3.30 -3.45 -10.21
CA GLY A 369 3.57 -2.70 -8.97
C GLY A 369 4.44 -1.44 -9.09
N LEU A 370 5.01 -1.12 -10.27
CA LEU A 370 5.87 0.07 -10.41
C LEU A 370 5.06 1.37 -10.40
N PRO A 371 5.58 2.43 -9.75
CA PRO A 371 4.99 3.77 -9.84
C PRO A 371 4.91 4.24 -11.29
N HIS A 372 3.73 4.70 -11.68
CA HIS A 372 3.44 5.21 -13.01
C HIS A 372 2.60 6.48 -12.90
N ALA A 373 3.08 7.58 -13.48
CA ALA A 373 2.37 8.85 -13.51
C ALA A 373 1.62 9.01 -14.83
N HIS A 374 0.39 9.47 -14.76
CA HIS A 374 -0.41 9.96 -15.87
C HIS A 374 -0.65 11.46 -15.68
N ILE A 375 -0.20 12.29 -16.61
CA ILE A 375 -0.16 13.76 -16.48
C ILE A 375 -0.87 14.38 -17.68
N LEU A 376 -1.91 15.17 -17.42
CA LEU A 376 -2.61 15.97 -18.42
C LEU A 376 -2.19 17.44 -18.29
N LEU A 377 -1.83 18.06 -19.41
CA LEU A 377 -1.39 19.45 -19.47
C LEU A 377 -2.32 20.27 -20.36
N THR A 378 -2.64 21.47 -19.93
CA THR A 378 -3.35 22.50 -20.70
C THR A 378 -2.42 23.68 -20.88
N LEU A 379 -2.11 24.00 -22.13
CA LEU A 379 -1.22 25.07 -22.55
C LEU A 379 -1.99 26.37 -22.78
N ASP A 380 -1.31 27.50 -22.63
CA ASP A 380 -1.87 28.83 -22.96
C ASP A 380 -2.15 28.98 -24.48
N THR A 381 -2.79 30.07 -24.86
CA THR A 381 -3.23 30.34 -26.24
C THR A 381 -2.07 30.46 -27.24
N TYR A 382 -0.90 30.90 -26.78
CA TYR A 382 0.30 31.11 -27.59
C TYR A 382 1.15 29.83 -27.73
N SER A 383 1.03 28.90 -26.78
CA SER A 383 1.75 27.63 -26.75
C SER A 383 0.95 26.47 -27.34
N LYS A 384 -0.25 26.72 -27.89
CA LYS A 384 -1.09 25.68 -28.48
C LYS A 384 -0.40 25.00 -29.67
N ILE A 385 -0.47 23.68 -29.68
CA ILE A 385 0.00 22.81 -30.77
C ILE A 385 -1.09 22.80 -31.85
N ARG A 386 -0.84 23.44 -33.00
CA ARG A 386 -1.84 23.62 -34.07
C ARG A 386 -1.41 23.03 -35.41
N THR A 387 -0.10 22.91 -35.62
CA THR A 387 0.49 22.48 -36.89
C THR A 387 1.27 21.19 -36.73
N LYS A 388 1.59 20.55 -37.84
CA LYS A 388 2.52 19.41 -37.86
C LYS A 388 3.87 19.79 -37.24
N ASP A 389 4.40 20.96 -37.60
CA ASP A 389 5.71 21.42 -37.12
C ASP A 389 5.71 21.63 -35.60
N ASP A 390 4.59 22.05 -35.00
CA ASP A 390 4.44 22.15 -33.55
C ASP A 390 4.50 20.76 -32.88
N ILE A 391 3.98 19.72 -33.53
CA ILE A 391 4.02 18.34 -33.03
C ILE A 391 5.46 17.84 -33.11
N ASP A 392 6.09 17.94 -34.27
CA ASP A 392 7.45 17.45 -34.54
C ASP A 392 8.51 18.15 -33.66
N LYS A 393 8.21 19.36 -33.16
CA LYS A 393 9.03 20.06 -32.17
C LYS A 393 9.14 19.32 -30.83
N TYR A 394 8.07 18.62 -30.41
CA TYR A 394 7.98 18.07 -29.06
C TYR A 394 7.85 16.54 -29.02
N VAL A 395 7.32 15.92 -30.06
CA VAL A 395 7.00 14.49 -30.10
C VAL A 395 7.64 13.86 -31.33
N SER A 396 8.31 12.73 -31.12
CA SER A 396 8.76 11.83 -32.18
C SER A 396 8.18 10.44 -31.93
N ALA A 397 7.86 9.74 -33.00
CA ALA A 397 7.52 8.31 -32.99
C ALA A 397 8.44 7.54 -33.96
N GLU A 398 9.67 8.04 -34.14
CA GLU A 398 10.65 7.46 -35.05
C GLU A 398 11.82 6.86 -34.28
N LEU A 399 12.39 5.79 -34.85
CA LEU A 399 13.66 5.26 -34.40
C LEU A 399 14.74 6.34 -34.66
N PRO A 400 15.49 6.74 -33.62
CA PRO A 400 16.64 7.61 -33.80
C PRO A 400 17.67 6.97 -34.72
N ASP A 401 18.47 7.77 -35.41
CA ASP A 401 19.54 7.21 -36.22
C ASP A 401 20.66 6.62 -35.31
N PRO A 402 21.05 5.35 -35.53
CA PRO A 402 21.96 4.64 -34.62
C PRO A 402 23.42 5.14 -34.72
N ILE A 403 23.76 5.94 -35.73
CA ILE A 403 25.11 6.46 -35.95
C ILE A 403 25.24 7.87 -35.35
N SER A 404 24.28 8.74 -35.62
CA SER A 404 24.28 10.14 -35.21
C SER A 404 23.77 10.35 -33.78
N ASP A 405 22.84 9.51 -33.30
CA ASP A 405 22.36 9.55 -31.91
C ASP A 405 22.25 8.14 -31.29
N PRO A 406 23.39 7.43 -31.15
CA PRO A 406 23.42 6.07 -30.62
C PRO A 406 22.83 5.97 -29.21
N LYS A 407 22.98 7.04 -28.40
CA LYS A 407 22.45 7.10 -27.05
C LYS A 407 20.92 7.13 -27.06
N LEU A 408 20.29 7.99 -27.84
CA LEU A 408 18.83 8.02 -27.93
C LEU A 408 18.31 6.74 -28.55
N PHE A 409 18.95 6.23 -29.61
CA PHE A 409 18.58 4.95 -30.23
C PHE A 409 18.53 3.82 -29.20
N HIS A 410 19.56 3.69 -28.36
CA HIS A 410 19.59 2.69 -27.29
C HIS A 410 18.47 2.88 -26.26
N ILE A 411 18.16 4.12 -25.87
CA ILE A 411 17.10 4.40 -24.91
C ILE A 411 15.73 4.03 -25.50
N ILE A 412 15.46 4.45 -26.74
CA ILE A 412 14.18 4.22 -27.41
C ILE A 412 13.96 2.74 -27.67
N THR A 413 14.92 2.03 -28.25
CA THR A 413 14.82 0.59 -28.51
C THR A 413 14.63 -0.25 -27.24
N ARG A 414 15.16 0.22 -26.09
CA ARG A 414 15.04 -0.46 -24.80
C ARG A 414 13.72 -0.16 -24.08
N CYS A 415 13.23 1.07 -24.14
CA CYS A 415 12.20 1.55 -23.22
C CYS A 415 10.97 2.17 -23.89
N MET A 416 10.97 2.43 -25.20
CA MET A 416 9.89 3.14 -25.90
C MET A 416 9.38 2.35 -27.11
N ILE A 417 9.29 1.03 -26.96
CA ILE A 417 8.80 0.10 -27.99
C ILE A 417 7.62 -0.69 -27.42
N HIS A 418 6.52 -0.79 -28.17
CA HIS A 418 5.38 -1.66 -27.82
C HIS A 418 5.83 -3.13 -27.78
N GLY A 419 5.25 -3.96 -26.89
CA GLY A 419 5.79 -5.26 -26.42
C GLY A 419 6.24 -6.29 -27.48
N PRO A 420 6.87 -7.40 -27.02
CA PRO A 420 8.19 -7.83 -27.48
C PRO A 420 8.29 -7.96 -29.00
N CYS A 421 9.18 -7.17 -29.61
CA CYS A 421 9.54 -7.27 -31.03
C CYS A 421 11.05 -7.40 -31.19
N GLY A 422 11.47 -8.08 -32.25
CA GLY A 422 12.86 -8.49 -32.49
C GLY A 422 13.23 -9.81 -31.79
N THR A 423 14.52 -10.03 -31.56
CA THR A 423 15.10 -11.28 -30.98
C THR A 423 14.56 -11.68 -29.60
N LEU A 424 13.82 -10.81 -28.93
CA LEU A 424 13.12 -11.06 -27.66
C LEU A 424 11.74 -11.73 -27.83
N ASN A 425 11.30 -11.97 -29.07
CA ASN A 425 10.14 -12.79 -29.41
C ASN A 425 10.57 -13.85 -30.45
N PRO A 426 10.93 -15.08 -30.03
CA PRO A 426 11.38 -16.15 -30.93
C PRO A 426 10.38 -16.50 -32.05
N ASN A 427 9.12 -16.05 -31.92
CA ASN A 427 8.04 -16.27 -32.89
C ASN A 427 7.71 -15.04 -33.77
N GLY A 428 8.36 -13.89 -33.56
CA GLY A 428 8.07 -12.65 -34.29
C GLY A 428 8.96 -12.44 -35.52
N ARG A 429 8.46 -12.74 -36.72
CA ARG A 429 9.16 -12.60 -38.02
C ARG A 429 9.17 -11.17 -38.61
N HIS A 430 9.25 -10.11 -37.81
CA HIS A 430 9.16 -8.73 -38.32
C HIS A 430 10.36 -7.88 -37.91
N ASP A 431 10.92 -7.15 -38.89
CA ASP A 431 11.94 -6.12 -38.68
C ASP A 431 11.38 -4.98 -37.82
N LEU A 432 12.19 -4.51 -36.86
CA LEU A 432 11.82 -3.39 -36.00
C LEU A 432 11.79 -2.09 -36.81
N ASP A 433 10.65 -1.41 -36.83
CA ASP A 433 10.49 -0.11 -37.47
C ASP A 433 9.64 0.86 -36.64
N ASN A 434 9.42 2.07 -37.17
CA ASN A 434 8.74 3.18 -36.48
C ASN A 434 7.32 2.84 -36.01
N ARG A 435 6.65 1.81 -36.56
CA ARG A 435 5.28 1.43 -36.16
C ARG A 435 5.19 0.91 -34.73
N TRP A 436 6.32 0.50 -34.17
CA TRP A 436 6.42 -0.04 -32.82
C TRP A 436 6.86 1.01 -31.79
N VAL A 437 7.28 2.19 -32.24
CA VAL A 437 7.81 3.25 -31.39
C VAL A 437 6.66 3.96 -30.69
N ILE A 438 6.73 3.97 -29.36
CA ILE A 438 5.84 4.73 -28.50
C ILE A 438 6.21 6.21 -28.62
N PRO A 439 5.25 7.14 -28.85
CA PRO A 439 5.54 8.57 -28.96
C PRO A 439 6.34 9.10 -27.77
N TYR A 440 7.41 9.84 -28.03
CA TYR A 440 8.34 10.29 -27.00
C TYR A 440 8.85 11.70 -27.29
N ASN A 441 9.37 12.36 -26.24
CA ASN A 441 10.16 13.57 -26.41
C ASN A 441 11.66 13.23 -26.32
N PRO A 442 12.48 13.49 -27.37
CA PRO A 442 13.90 13.12 -27.38
C PRO A 442 14.70 13.65 -26.18
N TRP A 443 14.40 14.87 -25.74
CA TRP A 443 15.10 15.51 -24.62
C TRP A 443 14.76 14.84 -23.28
N LEU A 444 13.47 14.60 -23.01
CA LEU A 444 13.02 13.88 -21.81
C LEU A 444 13.59 12.46 -21.75
N SER A 445 13.55 11.73 -22.86
CA SER A 445 14.11 10.37 -22.94
C SER A 445 15.60 10.36 -22.56
N LYS A 446 16.39 11.31 -23.07
CA LYS A 446 17.82 11.43 -22.73
C LYS A 446 18.06 11.83 -21.27
N LYS A 447 17.26 12.76 -20.74
CA LYS A 447 17.43 13.28 -19.37
C LYS A 447 17.07 12.23 -18.31
N PHE A 448 15.96 11.52 -18.51
CA PHE A 448 15.42 10.63 -17.49
C PHE A 448 15.78 9.15 -17.71
N ASN A 449 16.21 8.77 -18.91
CA ASN A 449 16.54 7.37 -19.26
C ASN A 449 15.46 6.37 -18.80
N ALA A 450 14.21 6.73 -19.06
CA ALA A 450 13.04 6.01 -18.58
C ALA A 450 11.93 6.04 -19.63
N HIS A 451 10.91 5.19 -19.41
CA HIS A 451 9.74 5.13 -20.27
C HIS A 451 8.85 6.37 -20.02
N ILE A 452 9.01 7.38 -20.88
CA ILE A 452 8.21 8.62 -20.86
C ILE A 452 7.48 8.77 -22.20
N ASN A 453 6.18 8.50 -22.19
CA ASN A 453 5.33 8.70 -23.36
C ASN A 453 4.84 10.15 -23.39
N VAL A 454 4.81 10.76 -24.59
CA VAL A 454 4.25 12.10 -24.79
C VAL A 454 3.31 12.06 -25.99
N GLU A 455 2.02 12.20 -25.71
CA GLU A 455 0.97 12.19 -26.73
C GLU A 455 0.30 13.55 -26.83
N ILE A 456 -0.04 13.93 -28.06
CA ILE A 456 -0.93 15.07 -28.31
C ILE A 456 -2.35 14.66 -27.95
N CYS A 457 -2.90 15.29 -26.93
CA CYS A 457 -4.27 15.06 -26.49
C CYS A 457 -5.14 16.22 -26.98
N ALA A 458 -6.29 15.91 -27.58
CA ALA A 458 -7.28 16.93 -27.95
C ALA A 458 -8.70 16.54 -27.50
N SER A 459 -8.80 15.64 -26.51
CA SER A 459 -10.08 15.04 -26.12
C SER A 459 -10.25 14.99 -24.60
N ILE A 460 -11.49 15.22 -24.17
CA ILE A 460 -11.93 15.00 -22.79
C ILE A 460 -11.85 13.50 -22.42
N LYS A 461 -11.79 12.59 -23.40
CA LYS A 461 -11.61 11.15 -23.17
C LYS A 461 -10.37 10.85 -22.32
N SER A 462 -9.30 11.64 -22.42
CA SER A 462 -8.08 11.45 -21.62
C SER A 462 -8.32 11.71 -20.12
N VAL A 463 -9.26 12.61 -19.77
CA VAL A 463 -9.70 12.78 -18.37
C VAL A 463 -10.45 11.55 -17.89
N LYS A 464 -11.35 10.99 -18.72
CA LYS A 464 -12.04 9.74 -18.37
C LYS A 464 -11.07 8.58 -18.19
N TYR A 465 -10.02 8.51 -19.02
CA TYR A 465 -8.96 7.51 -18.88
C TYR A 465 -8.21 7.65 -17.56
N LEU A 466 -7.82 8.89 -17.19
CA LEU A 466 -7.15 9.19 -15.92
C LEU A 466 -7.94 8.74 -14.69
N TYR A 467 -9.26 8.72 -14.81
CA TYR A 467 -10.20 8.30 -13.77
C TYR A 467 -11.00 7.07 -14.17
N LYS A 468 -10.40 6.15 -14.95
CA LYS A 468 -11.05 4.92 -15.43
C LYS A 468 -11.72 4.11 -14.31
N TYR A 469 -11.17 4.14 -13.10
CA TYR A 469 -11.73 3.47 -11.93
C TYR A 469 -13.08 4.02 -11.44
N VAL A 470 -13.48 5.22 -11.88
CA VAL A 470 -14.87 5.71 -11.70
C VAL A 470 -15.85 4.86 -12.52
N TYR A 471 -15.41 4.34 -13.66
CA TYR A 471 -16.28 3.71 -14.66
C TYR A 471 -16.13 2.19 -14.71
N ASN A 472 -14.92 1.67 -14.54
CA ASN A 472 -14.62 0.24 -14.72
C ASN A 472 -14.88 -0.57 -13.45
N GLY A 473 -14.99 0.07 -12.28
CA GLY A 473 -14.94 -0.64 -11.00
C GLY A 473 -13.59 -1.33 -10.76
N HIS A 474 -13.48 -2.09 -9.67
CA HIS A 474 -12.40 -3.05 -9.50
C HIS A 474 -12.87 -4.40 -10.06
N ASP A 475 -11.99 -5.14 -10.76
CA ASP A 475 -12.26 -6.52 -11.16
C ASP A 475 -12.38 -7.39 -9.89
N ALA A 476 -13.60 -7.50 -9.37
CA ALA A 476 -13.90 -8.22 -8.14
C ALA A 476 -15.19 -9.03 -8.30
N ALA A 477 -15.09 -10.34 -8.07
CA ALA A 477 -16.25 -11.19 -7.84
C ALA A 477 -16.64 -11.07 -6.36
N SER A 478 -17.65 -10.25 -6.03
CA SER A 478 -18.15 -10.18 -4.65
C SER A 478 -19.18 -11.28 -4.41
N MET A 479 -18.92 -12.17 -3.45
CA MET A 479 -19.94 -13.07 -2.88
C MET A 479 -20.37 -12.50 -1.53
N ARG A 480 -21.63 -12.10 -1.40
CA ARG A 480 -22.22 -11.66 -0.14
C ARG A 480 -23.15 -12.74 0.40
N PHE A 481 -22.94 -13.15 1.64
CA PHE A 481 -23.96 -13.85 2.41
C PHE A 481 -24.90 -12.79 2.97
N GLU A 482 -25.98 -12.49 2.25
CA GLU A 482 -27.01 -11.60 2.76
C GLU A 482 -27.91 -12.38 3.72
N ASN A 483 -28.08 -11.86 4.94
CA ASN A 483 -29.22 -12.25 5.77
C ASN A 483 -30.48 -11.73 5.05
N GLU A 484 -31.43 -12.61 4.75
CA GLU A 484 -32.60 -12.38 3.86
C GLU A 484 -33.53 -11.21 4.26
N LYS A 485 -33.26 -10.49 5.36
CA LYS A 485 -34.16 -9.47 5.94
C LYS A 485 -33.55 -8.08 6.14
N THR A 486 -32.27 -7.86 5.80
CA THR A 486 -31.62 -6.56 6.07
C THR A 486 -30.64 -6.11 4.99
N LEU A 487 -30.86 -4.91 4.45
CA LEU A 487 -29.97 -4.25 3.49
C LEU A 487 -28.87 -3.48 4.23
N TYR A 488 -27.66 -4.05 4.30
CA TYR A 488 -26.49 -3.34 4.83
C TYR A 488 -25.78 -2.56 3.72
N TYR A 489 -25.47 -1.28 3.98
CA TYR A 489 -24.67 -0.44 3.08
C TYR A 489 -23.37 -0.02 3.77
N ASP A 490 -22.29 -0.77 3.49
CA ASP A 490 -20.96 -0.52 4.04
C ASP A 490 -19.95 -0.23 2.90
N GLU A 491 -19.63 1.05 2.73
CA GLU A 491 -18.62 1.51 1.76
C GLU A 491 -17.20 1.11 2.16
N ILE A 492 -16.92 0.87 3.45
CA ILE A 492 -15.61 0.41 3.94
C ILE A 492 -15.38 -1.04 3.53
N LEU A 493 -16.39 -1.91 3.70
CA LEU A 493 -16.29 -3.30 3.23
C LEU A 493 -16.16 -3.36 1.72
N SER A 494 -16.94 -2.56 1.00
CA SER A 494 -16.85 -2.47 -0.47
C SER A 494 -15.47 -1.95 -0.92
N PHE A 495 -14.86 -1.04 -0.16
CA PHE A 495 -13.50 -0.58 -0.40
C PHE A 495 -12.44 -1.65 -0.10
N LEU A 496 -12.64 -2.49 0.92
CA LEU A 496 -11.68 -3.54 1.31
C LEU A 496 -11.75 -4.82 0.46
N ASP A 497 -12.82 -5.01 -0.30
CA ASP A 497 -13.03 -6.23 -1.06
C ASP A 497 -12.23 -6.23 -2.37
N GLY A 498 -11.37 -7.23 -2.56
CA GLY A 498 -10.70 -7.49 -3.84
C GLY A 498 -9.58 -6.53 -4.23
N ARG A 499 -8.97 -5.82 -3.28
CA ARG A 499 -7.86 -4.89 -3.58
C ARG A 499 -6.52 -5.60 -3.64
N TYR A 500 -5.74 -5.33 -4.68
CA TYR A 500 -4.32 -5.66 -4.70
C TYR A 500 -3.51 -4.46 -4.24
N VAL A 501 -2.56 -4.69 -3.33
CA VAL A 501 -1.62 -3.68 -2.85
C VAL A 501 -0.21 -4.21 -3.01
N SER A 502 0.63 -3.46 -3.73
CA SER A 502 2.06 -3.77 -3.87
C SER A 502 2.86 -3.13 -2.75
N ALA A 503 4.07 -3.64 -2.49
CA ALA A 503 4.98 -3.03 -1.52
C ALA A 503 5.38 -1.58 -1.91
N LEU A 504 5.41 -1.28 -3.20
CA LEU A 504 5.68 0.06 -3.73
C LEU A 504 4.52 1.02 -3.47
N GLU A 505 3.28 0.58 -3.69
CA GLU A 505 2.09 1.37 -3.34
C GLU A 505 2.03 1.61 -1.82
N ALA A 506 2.19 0.54 -1.03
CA ALA A 506 2.19 0.63 0.43
C ALA A 506 3.26 1.61 0.93
N MET A 507 4.47 1.54 0.38
CA MET A 507 5.55 2.46 0.71
C MET A 507 5.24 3.90 0.29
N TRP A 508 4.68 4.12 -0.90
CA TRP A 508 4.25 5.46 -1.35
C TRP A 508 3.26 6.09 -0.38
N ARG A 509 2.27 5.31 0.04
CA ARG A 509 1.23 5.74 1.00
C ARG A 509 1.77 5.98 2.40
N LEU A 510 2.70 5.15 2.87
CA LEU A 510 3.36 5.33 4.17
C LEU A 510 4.25 6.58 4.21
N ASN A 511 4.77 7.04 3.07
CA ASN A 511 5.49 8.31 2.96
C ASN A 511 4.56 9.52 2.73
N GLU A 512 3.24 9.33 2.75
CA GLU A 512 2.24 10.38 2.49
C GLU A 512 2.42 11.09 1.14
N PHE A 513 2.98 10.40 0.14
CA PHE A 513 3.08 10.97 -1.19
C PHE A 513 1.69 11.02 -1.86
N ASN A 514 1.38 12.17 -2.46
CA ASN A 514 0.10 12.38 -3.15
C ASN A 514 -0.03 11.43 -4.35
N LEU A 515 -1.14 10.68 -4.42
CA LEU A 515 -1.50 9.88 -5.60
C LEU A 515 -2.11 10.71 -6.72
N SER A 516 -2.53 11.94 -6.44
CA SER A 516 -3.09 12.82 -7.44
C SER A 516 -2.84 14.25 -7.05
N GLU A 517 -2.61 15.11 -8.04
CA GLU A 517 -2.47 16.54 -7.82
C GLU A 517 -3.16 17.30 -8.96
N LYS A 518 -3.59 18.52 -8.62
CA LYS A 518 -4.23 19.46 -9.53
C LYS A 518 -3.58 20.81 -9.30
N SER A 519 -3.25 21.50 -10.38
CA SER A 519 -2.75 22.88 -10.35
C SER A 519 -3.70 23.89 -9.67
N HIS A 520 -5.00 23.60 -9.63
CA HIS A 520 -6.02 24.51 -9.13
C HIS A 520 -6.90 23.83 -8.07
N THR A 521 -7.30 24.60 -7.06
CA THR A 521 -8.30 24.19 -6.07
C THR A 521 -9.71 24.39 -6.62
N VAL A 522 -10.55 23.37 -6.53
CA VAL A 522 -11.98 23.46 -6.92
C VAL A 522 -12.83 23.41 -5.65
N VAL A 523 -13.60 24.49 -5.43
CA VAL A 523 -14.55 24.60 -4.31
C VAL A 523 -15.95 24.27 -4.84
N ARG A 524 -16.65 23.36 -4.16
CA ARG A 524 -18.04 22.99 -4.48
C ARG A 524 -18.98 23.85 -3.67
N LEU A 525 -19.95 24.46 -4.35
CA LEU A 525 -21.04 25.18 -3.73
C LEU A 525 -22.26 24.26 -3.66
N ALA A 526 -22.97 24.28 -2.53
CA ALA A 526 -24.26 23.61 -2.46
C ALA A 526 -25.23 24.36 -3.37
N VAL A 527 -26.22 23.66 -3.93
CA VAL A 527 -27.32 24.35 -4.58
C VAL A 527 -28.13 25.04 -3.49
N HIS A 528 -28.26 26.35 -3.60
CA HIS A 528 -29.02 27.17 -2.66
C HIS A 528 -29.93 28.11 -3.44
N LEU A 529 -30.98 28.59 -2.77
CA LEU A 529 -31.81 29.67 -3.29
C LEU A 529 -31.00 30.97 -3.36
N PRO A 530 -31.42 31.96 -4.17
CA PRO A 530 -30.83 33.29 -4.16
C PRO A 530 -30.67 33.81 -2.73
N ASP A 531 -29.52 34.43 -2.43
CA ASP A 531 -29.16 35.05 -1.15
C ASP A 531 -29.01 34.13 0.08
N GLN A 532 -29.22 32.82 -0.06
CA GLN A 532 -29.15 31.89 1.08
C GLN A 532 -27.76 31.34 1.40
N GLN A 533 -26.75 31.62 0.58
CA GLN A 533 -25.37 31.18 0.83
C GLN A 533 -24.37 32.20 0.27
N ALA A 534 -24.30 33.38 0.90
CA ALA A 534 -23.26 34.34 0.61
C ALA A 534 -21.88 33.75 0.96
N ILE A 535 -20.94 33.78 0.01
CA ILE A 535 -19.58 33.30 0.20
C ILE A 535 -18.65 34.47 -0.06
N VAL A 536 -17.79 34.75 0.91
CA VAL A 536 -16.77 35.79 0.84
C VAL A 536 -15.46 35.11 0.51
N TYR A 537 -14.80 35.56 -0.56
CA TYR A 537 -13.43 35.17 -0.90
C TYR A 537 -12.50 36.36 -0.60
N GLN A 538 -11.29 36.07 -0.11
CA GLN A 538 -10.19 37.02 -0.21
C GLN A 538 -9.62 36.89 -1.62
N ASP A 539 -9.43 38.01 -2.32
CA ASP A 539 -8.70 38.02 -3.57
C ASP A 539 -7.27 37.53 -3.30
N GLY A 540 -6.85 36.53 -4.07
CA GLY A 540 -5.58 35.81 -3.91
C GLY A 540 -4.41 36.47 -4.59
#